data_AF-A0A2P8VX21-F1
#
_entry.id   AF-A0A2P8VX21-F1
#
_cell.length_a   1.000
_cell.length_b   1.000
_cell.length_c   1.000
_cell.angle_alpha   90.00
_cell.angle_beta   90.00
_cell.angle_gamma   90.00
#
_symmetry.space_group_name_H-M   'P 1'
#
loop_
_entity.id
_entity.type
_entity.pdbx_description
1 polymer ?
#
loop_
_entity_poly.entity_id
_entity_poly.type
_entity_poly.pdbx_seq_one_letter_code
_entity_poly.pdbx_strand_id
1 'polypeptide(L)'
;MHGLAVSLDGAILASASHDGTVRWWSLASISSPDLSNAVDPAPLPGALRGHWQHPAEQWLQGVTTSPTGEILAITSAAAQVEVWAVETNQRRYVLKGHSQDIWQVSVSPSRAHLVTASQDDEIRIWALDSGVCQQILRPDRPYEGVNIRGATGLSDTEARMLKSLGAIVSY
;
A
#
# COMPACT_ATOMS: atom_id res chain seq x y z
N MET A 1 -14.23 -6.89 -4.14
CA MET A 1 -13.27 -6.86 -3.02
C MET A 1 -11.89 -6.91 -3.65
N HIS A 2 -11.12 -5.82 -3.58
CA HIS A 2 -9.80 -5.72 -4.23
C HIS A 2 -8.64 -5.91 -3.24
N GLY A 3 -8.89 -5.73 -1.94
CA GLY A 3 -7.90 -5.98 -0.90
C GLY A 3 -8.51 -6.66 0.32
N LEU A 4 -7.81 -7.66 0.84
CA LEU A 4 -8.10 -8.33 2.10
C LEU A 4 -6.78 -8.44 2.87
N ALA A 5 -6.79 -8.04 4.14
CA ALA A 5 -5.63 -8.15 5.01
C ALA A 5 -6.03 -8.69 6.38
N VAL A 6 -5.21 -9.58 6.92
CA VAL A 6 -5.37 -10.13 8.27
C VAL A 6 -4.09 -9.83 9.02
N SER A 7 -4.19 -9.31 10.25
CA SER A 7 -3.03 -9.13 11.11
C SER A 7 -2.41 -10.47 11.50
N LEU A 8 -1.11 -10.50 11.76
CA LEU A 8 -0.37 -11.74 12.02
C LEU A 8 -0.77 -12.39 13.35
N ASP A 9 -1.22 -11.58 14.32
CA ASP A 9 -1.83 -12.05 15.58
C ASP A 9 -3.24 -12.64 15.39
N GLY A 10 -3.79 -12.58 14.18
CA GLY A 10 -5.13 -13.05 13.85
C GLY A 10 -6.25 -12.23 14.49
N ALA A 11 -5.94 -11.11 15.14
CA ALA A 11 -6.89 -10.33 15.92
C ALA A 11 -7.73 -9.35 15.08
N ILE A 12 -7.22 -8.93 13.92
CA ILE A 12 -7.84 -7.92 13.05
C ILE A 12 -7.95 -8.44 11.62
N LEU A 13 -9.15 -8.36 11.07
CA LEU A 13 -9.41 -8.50 9.64
C LEU A 13 -9.72 -7.13 9.07
N ALA A 14 -9.13 -6.77 7.94
CA ALA A 14 -9.46 -5.58 7.17
C ALA A 14 -9.83 -5.96 5.73
N SER A 15 -10.87 -5.31 5.20
CA SER A 15 -11.29 -5.48 3.81
C SER A 15 -11.51 -4.13 3.15
N ALA A 16 -11.13 -4.03 1.88
CA ALA A 16 -11.43 -2.90 1.01
C ALA A 16 -12.49 -3.28 -0.03
N SER A 17 -13.53 -2.45 -0.12
CA SER A 17 -14.66 -2.59 -1.02
C SER A 17 -14.58 -1.59 -2.18
N HIS A 18 -15.31 -1.89 -3.26
CA HIS A 18 -15.37 -1.09 -4.48
C HIS A 18 -16.14 0.22 -4.29
N ASP A 19 -16.97 0.30 -3.24
CA ASP A 19 -17.71 1.49 -2.81
C ASP A 19 -16.83 2.55 -2.10
N GLY A 20 -15.50 2.38 -2.13
CA GLY A 20 -14.56 3.25 -1.45
C GLY A 20 -14.52 3.07 0.07
N THR A 21 -15.14 2.02 0.60
CA THR A 21 -15.12 1.73 2.04
C THR A 21 -14.04 0.72 2.41
N VAL A 22 -13.36 1.00 3.52
CA VAL A 22 -12.53 0.04 4.24
C VAL A 22 -13.20 -0.25 5.57
N ARG A 23 -13.33 -1.53 5.89
CA ARG A 23 -13.89 -2.00 7.14
C ARG A 23 -12.88 -2.91 7.82
N TRP A 24 -12.83 -2.85 9.15
CA TRP A 24 -12.03 -3.77 9.92
C TRP A 24 -12.78 -4.30 11.13
N TRP A 25 -12.55 -5.58 11.42
CA TRP A 25 -13.25 -6.37 12.41
C TRP A 25 -12.27 -6.97 13.40
N SER A 26 -12.72 -7.08 14.66
CA SER A 26 -12.03 -7.87 15.66
C SER A 26 -12.34 -9.34 15.43
N LEU A 27 -11.32 -10.11 15.09
CA LEU A 27 -11.34 -11.56 15.14
C LEU A 27 -10.80 -11.95 16.51
N ALA A 28 -11.67 -12.02 17.52
CA ALA A 28 -11.25 -12.63 18.79
C ALA A 28 -10.72 -14.04 18.51
N SER A 29 -9.64 -14.44 19.21
CA SER A 29 -9.10 -15.80 19.07
C SER A 29 -10.23 -16.80 19.23
N ILE A 30 -10.39 -17.70 18.26
CA ILE A 30 -11.35 -18.81 18.32
C ILE A 30 -10.90 -19.84 19.37
N SER A 31 -9.81 -19.61 20.11
CA SER A 31 -9.50 -20.33 21.33
C SER A 31 -10.64 -20.14 22.33
N SER A 32 -11.45 -21.20 22.47
CA SER A 32 -12.57 -21.35 23.40
C SER A 32 -12.47 -20.43 24.63
N PRO A 33 -13.39 -19.47 24.83
CA PRO A 33 -13.40 -18.72 26.06
C PRO A 33 -13.71 -19.68 27.21
N ASP A 34 -12.78 -19.82 28.16
CA ASP A 34 -13.13 -20.34 29.49
C ASP A 34 -14.04 -19.28 30.14
N LEU A 35 -15.35 -19.50 30.04
CA LEU A 35 -16.41 -18.57 30.46
C LEU A 35 -16.54 -18.46 31.99
N SER A 36 -15.60 -18.98 32.77
CA SER A 36 -15.76 -19.08 34.22
C SER A 36 -15.35 -17.83 35.01
N ASN A 37 -14.56 -16.89 34.45
CA ASN A 37 -13.98 -15.80 35.28
C ASN A 37 -13.72 -14.43 34.61
N ALA A 38 -14.36 -14.09 33.49
CA ALA A 38 -14.17 -12.77 32.88
C ALA A 38 -15.06 -11.69 33.56
N VAL A 39 -14.42 -10.68 34.15
CA VAL A 39 -15.07 -9.53 34.83
C VAL A 39 -15.68 -8.52 33.85
N ASP A 40 -15.35 -8.61 32.56
CA ASP A 40 -15.99 -7.86 31.47
C ASP A 40 -16.17 -8.79 30.25
N PRO A 41 -17.29 -8.73 29.51
CA PRO A 41 -17.46 -9.56 28.32
C PRO A 41 -16.42 -9.16 27.27
N ALA A 42 -15.53 -10.10 26.93
CA ALA A 42 -14.59 -9.93 25.82
C ALA A 42 -15.36 -9.56 24.53
N PRO A 43 -14.82 -8.66 23.68
CA PRO A 43 -15.49 -8.23 22.47
C PRO A 43 -15.82 -9.41 21.56
N LEU A 44 -17.05 -9.45 21.04
CA LEU A 44 -17.56 -10.57 20.24
C LEU A 44 -16.70 -10.80 18.98
N PRO A 45 -16.43 -12.08 18.61
CA PRO A 45 -15.77 -12.38 17.36
C PRO A 45 -16.60 -11.84 16.18
N GLY A 46 -15.94 -11.14 15.26
CA GLY A 46 -16.59 -10.53 14.10
C GLY A 46 -17.23 -9.17 14.38
N ALA A 47 -17.02 -8.57 15.55
CA ALA A 47 -17.46 -7.20 15.82
C ALA A 47 -16.73 -6.20 14.92
N LEU A 48 -17.49 -5.35 14.21
CA LEU A 48 -16.94 -4.23 13.43
C LEU A 48 -16.29 -3.24 14.40
N ARG A 49 -14.97 -3.07 14.31
CA ARG A 49 -14.24 -2.08 15.13
C ARG A 49 -14.32 -0.69 14.55
N GLY A 50 -14.35 -0.60 13.22
CA GLY A 50 -14.45 0.67 12.54
C GLY A 50 -14.62 0.52 11.04
N HIS A 51 -14.99 1.63 10.44
CA HIS A 51 -14.97 1.79 9.00
C HIS A 51 -14.36 3.14 8.66
N TRP A 52 -13.87 3.22 7.44
CA TRP A 52 -13.52 4.45 6.79
C TRP A 52 -14.10 4.44 5.38
N GLN A 53 -14.56 5.59 4.90
CA GLN A 53 -15.04 5.77 3.54
C GLN A 53 -14.25 6.92 2.91
N HIS A 54 -13.70 6.69 1.72
CA HIS A 54 -13.00 7.75 1.02
C HIS A 54 -14.00 8.87 0.64
N PRO A 55 -13.65 10.16 0.82
CA PRO A 55 -14.57 11.28 0.59
C PRO A 55 -15.02 11.44 -0.87
N ALA A 56 -14.24 10.92 -1.81
CA ALA A 56 -14.63 10.77 -3.20
C ALA A 56 -14.79 9.27 -3.50
N GLU A 57 -15.77 8.85 -4.27
CA GLU A 57 -15.93 7.46 -4.69
C GLU A 57 -14.74 7.03 -5.57
N GLN A 58 -13.65 6.60 -4.93
CA GLN A 58 -12.39 6.25 -5.56
C GLN A 58 -12.12 4.76 -5.37
N TRP A 59 -11.49 4.15 -6.38
CA TRP A 59 -11.09 2.76 -6.27
C TRP A 59 -9.95 2.58 -5.28
N LEU A 60 -10.22 1.74 -4.29
CA LEU A 60 -9.22 1.26 -3.34
C LEU A 60 -8.54 0.03 -3.95
N GLN A 61 -7.23 0.11 -4.15
CA GLN A 61 -6.46 -0.94 -4.80
C GLN A 61 -6.00 -2.01 -3.81
N GLY A 62 -5.76 -1.62 -2.56
CA GLY A 62 -5.23 -2.53 -1.55
C GLY A 62 -5.37 -1.98 -0.13
N VAL A 63 -5.48 -2.91 0.81
CA VAL A 63 -5.42 -2.65 2.25
C VAL A 63 -4.39 -3.60 2.84
N THR A 64 -3.60 -3.14 3.80
CA THR A 64 -2.69 -3.98 4.57
C THR A 64 -2.73 -3.58 6.04
N THR A 65 -2.45 -4.53 6.92
CA THR A 65 -2.39 -4.36 8.37
C THR A 65 -0.94 -4.52 8.83
N SER A 66 -0.56 -3.80 9.89
CA SER A 66 0.66 -4.14 10.60
C SER A 66 0.52 -5.52 11.26
N PRO A 67 1.63 -6.24 11.53
CA PRO A 67 1.59 -7.56 12.16
C PRO A 67 0.79 -7.62 13.46
N THR A 68 0.80 -6.58 14.30
CA THR A 68 0.02 -6.54 15.56
C THR A 68 -1.31 -5.79 15.43
N GLY A 69 -1.77 -5.50 14.20
CA GLY A 69 -3.09 -4.91 13.96
C GLY A 69 -3.28 -3.44 14.34
N GLU A 70 -2.28 -2.73 14.86
CA GLU A 70 -2.47 -1.33 15.31
C GLU A 70 -2.54 -0.31 14.17
N ILE A 71 -1.91 -0.61 13.03
CA ILE A 71 -1.85 0.27 11.86
C ILE A 71 -2.52 -0.41 10.67
N LEU A 72 -3.32 0.36 9.95
CA LEU A 72 -3.86 0.05 8.63
C LEU A 72 -3.24 0.98 7.59
N ALA A 73 -2.86 0.43 6.44
CA ALA A 73 -2.49 1.22 5.29
C ALA A 73 -3.42 0.89 4.12
N ILE A 74 -3.92 1.95 3.49
CA ILE A 74 -4.93 1.90 2.44
C ILE A 74 -4.35 2.60 1.22
N THR A 75 -4.45 1.95 0.06
CA THR A 75 -4.01 2.49 -1.23
C THR A 75 -5.22 2.78 -2.11
N SER A 76 -5.13 3.87 -2.86
CA SER A 76 -6.18 4.30 -3.79
C SER A 76 -5.60 4.55 -5.19
N ALA A 77 -6.48 4.63 -6.18
CA ALA A 77 -6.17 5.09 -7.53
C ALA A 77 -5.72 6.56 -7.60
N ALA A 78 -5.72 7.30 -6.49
CA ALA A 78 -5.20 8.66 -6.44
C ALA A 78 -3.67 8.74 -6.26
N ALA A 79 -2.94 7.63 -6.46
CA ALA A 79 -1.49 7.50 -6.22
C ALA A 79 -1.06 7.87 -4.78
N GLN A 80 -1.96 7.65 -3.80
CA GLN A 80 -1.74 8.01 -2.40
C GLN A 80 -1.94 6.79 -1.50
N VAL A 81 -1.18 6.79 -0.40
CA VAL A 81 -1.36 5.81 0.68
C VAL A 81 -1.80 6.53 1.94
N GLU A 82 -2.94 6.13 2.48
CA GLU A 82 -3.42 6.63 3.76
C GLU A 82 -3.09 5.62 4.86
N VAL A 83 -2.43 6.10 5.92
CA VAL A 83 -2.05 5.30 7.09
C VAL A 83 -2.94 5.70 8.26
N TRP A 84 -3.56 4.70 8.88
CA TRP A 84 -4.58 4.84 9.92
C TRP A 84 -4.16 4.09 11.19
N ALA A 85 -4.41 4.71 12.34
CA ALA A 85 -4.33 4.05 13.63
C ALA A 85 -5.66 3.38 13.95
N VAL A 86 -5.65 2.06 14.16
CA VAL A 86 -6.85 1.24 14.36
C VAL A 86 -7.56 1.55 15.66
N GLU A 87 -6.80 1.76 16.74
CA GLU A 87 -7.36 1.97 18.08
C GLU A 87 -8.08 3.32 18.20
N THR A 88 -7.49 4.37 17.65
CA THR A 88 -8.07 5.72 17.70
C THR A 88 -9.00 6.02 16.52
N ASN A 89 -9.02 5.15 15.50
CA ASN A 89 -9.66 5.39 14.22
C ASN A 89 -9.30 6.75 13.60
N GLN A 90 -8.01 7.13 13.71
CA GLN A 90 -7.51 8.40 13.19
C GLN A 90 -6.50 8.18 12.08
N ARG A 91 -6.59 9.01 11.04
CA ARG A 91 -5.59 9.09 9.99
C ARG A 91 -4.30 9.70 10.55
N ARG A 92 -3.21 8.96 10.42
CA ARG A 92 -1.88 9.37 10.88
C ARG A 92 -1.11 10.08 9.77
N TYR A 93 -1.05 9.47 8.58
CA TYR A 93 -0.29 10.01 7.44
C TYR A 93 -1.03 9.86 6.11
N VAL A 94 -0.73 10.78 5.20
CA VAL A 94 -1.05 10.66 3.77
C VAL A 94 0.27 10.70 3.02
N LEU A 95 0.70 9.54 2.53
CA LEU A 95 1.95 9.37 1.81
C LEU A 95 1.71 9.71 0.35
N LYS A 96 2.33 10.81 -0.09
CA LYS A 96 2.24 11.33 -1.46
C LYS A 96 3.59 11.28 -2.13
N GLY A 97 3.59 10.90 -3.41
CA GLY A 97 4.80 11.01 -4.22
C GLY A 97 4.88 10.04 -5.38
N HIS A 98 4.08 8.95 -5.36
CA HIS A 98 3.87 8.16 -6.57
C HIS A 98 3.19 9.00 -7.65
N SER A 99 3.58 8.78 -8.89
CA SER A 99 3.03 9.52 -10.04
C SER A 99 1.94 8.75 -10.78
N GLN A 100 1.74 7.48 -10.43
CA GLN A 100 0.76 6.57 -11.02
C GLN A 100 0.13 5.69 -9.94
N ASP A 101 -0.83 4.86 -10.34
CA ASP A 101 -1.56 3.96 -9.46
C ASP A 101 -0.63 3.05 -8.65
N ILE A 102 -1.01 2.83 -7.39
CA ILE A 102 -0.29 1.95 -6.46
C ILE A 102 -0.98 0.60 -6.50
N TRP A 103 -0.26 -0.43 -6.92
CA TRP A 103 -0.79 -1.78 -7.06
C TRP A 103 -0.72 -2.56 -5.76
N GLN A 104 0.32 -2.33 -4.96
CA GLN A 104 0.57 -3.13 -3.78
C GLN A 104 1.19 -2.30 -2.66
N VAL A 105 0.81 -2.66 -1.43
CA VAL A 105 1.34 -2.11 -0.19
C VAL A 105 1.63 -3.23 0.80
N SER A 106 2.74 -3.13 1.52
CA SER A 106 3.12 -4.10 2.55
C SER A 106 3.80 -3.39 3.72
N VAL A 107 3.62 -3.92 4.93
CA VAL A 107 4.25 -3.43 6.16
C VAL A 107 5.34 -4.39 6.58
N SER A 108 6.51 -3.88 6.98
CA SER A 108 7.60 -4.72 7.47
C SER A 108 7.17 -5.43 8.77
N PRO A 109 7.63 -6.68 9.01
CA PRO A 109 7.38 -7.37 10.27
C PRO A 109 7.89 -6.60 11.49
N SER A 110 8.99 -5.85 11.32
CA SER A 110 9.58 -4.98 12.34
C SER A 110 8.82 -3.68 12.59
N ARG A 111 7.79 -3.37 11.80
CA ARG A 111 6.91 -2.18 11.90
C ARG A 111 7.61 -0.84 11.68
N ALA A 112 8.87 -0.87 11.24
CA ALA A 112 9.63 0.33 10.92
C ALA A 112 9.27 0.91 9.55
N HIS A 113 8.90 0.04 8.59
CA HIS A 113 8.77 0.44 7.19
C HIS A 113 7.45 0.00 6.58
N LEU A 114 6.97 0.84 5.66
CA LEU A 114 5.91 0.52 4.73
C LEU A 114 6.49 0.59 3.32
N VAL A 115 6.18 -0.41 2.50
CA VAL A 115 6.66 -0.52 1.13
C VAL A 115 5.48 -0.42 0.18
N THR A 116 5.61 0.41 -0.84
CA THR A 116 4.60 0.59 -1.89
C THR A 116 5.22 0.31 -3.25
N ALA A 117 4.47 -0.38 -4.11
CA ALA A 117 4.84 -0.62 -5.50
C ALA A 117 3.79 -0.01 -6.41
N SER A 118 4.23 0.78 -7.39
CA SER A 118 3.36 1.55 -8.28
C SER A 118 3.67 1.28 -9.75
N GLN A 119 2.73 1.65 -10.61
CA GLN A 119 2.88 1.65 -12.06
C GLN A 119 3.92 2.67 -12.57
N ASP A 120 4.44 3.55 -11.72
CA ASP A 120 5.52 4.48 -12.07
C ASP A 120 6.91 3.80 -12.16
N ASP A 121 6.94 2.46 -12.06
CA ASP A 121 8.12 1.60 -11.97
C ASP A 121 9.01 1.90 -10.76
N GLU A 122 8.47 2.58 -9.75
CA GLU A 122 9.16 2.82 -8.49
C GLU A 122 8.55 1.97 -7.37
N ILE A 123 9.44 1.49 -6.51
CA ILE A 123 9.11 0.95 -5.19
C ILE A 123 9.56 1.98 -4.17
N ARG A 124 8.65 2.44 -3.31
CA ARG A 124 8.98 3.40 -2.27
C ARG A 124 8.94 2.77 -0.89
N ILE A 125 9.94 3.10 -0.10
CA ILE A 125 10.06 2.71 1.30
C ILE A 125 9.78 3.94 2.15
N TRP A 126 8.80 3.81 3.04
CA TRP A 126 8.31 4.85 3.91
C TRP A 126 8.60 4.48 5.36
N ALA A 127 9.07 5.43 6.15
CA ALA A 127 9.15 5.27 7.59
C ALA A 127 7.74 5.36 8.19
N LEU A 128 7.29 4.31 8.89
CA LEU A 128 5.96 4.30 9.51
C LEU A 128 5.84 5.29 10.67
N ASP A 129 6.94 5.61 11.35
CA ASP A 129 6.92 6.53 12.49
C ASP A 129 6.75 7.98 12.08
N SER A 130 7.28 8.39 10.92
CA SER A 130 7.31 9.78 10.47
C SER A 130 6.51 10.04 9.19
N GLY A 131 6.12 9.00 8.46
CA GLY A 131 5.45 9.12 7.16
C GLY A 131 6.34 9.65 6.04
N VAL A 132 7.66 9.67 6.23
CA VAL A 132 8.62 10.19 5.24
C VAL A 132 9.10 9.07 4.32
N CYS A 133 9.19 9.37 3.02
CA CYS A 133 9.84 8.48 2.06
C CYS A 133 11.36 8.45 2.33
N GLN A 134 11.87 7.29 2.73
CA GLN A 134 13.29 7.11 3.03
C GLN A 134 14.09 6.69 1.81
N GLN A 135 13.47 5.89 0.94
CA GLN A 135 14.16 5.33 -0.21
C GLN A 135 13.20 5.11 -1.37
N ILE A 136 13.71 5.35 -2.56
CA ILE A 136 13.07 5.01 -3.84
C ILE A 136 13.97 3.96 -4.49
N LEU A 137 13.39 2.79 -4.75
CA LEU A 137 14.01 1.70 -5.48
C LEU A 137 13.39 1.67 -6.86
N ARG A 138 14.22 1.66 -7.89
CA ARG A 138 13.78 1.49 -9.28
C ARG A 138 14.77 0.56 -9.98
N PRO A 139 14.30 -0.30 -10.90
CA PRO A 139 15.20 -1.08 -11.71
C PRO A 139 16.07 -0.16 -12.57
N ASP A 140 17.30 -0.59 -12.85
CA ASP A 140 18.15 0.11 -13.80
C ASP A 140 17.45 0.14 -15.16
N ARG A 141 17.30 1.33 -15.73
CA ARG A 141 16.77 1.55 -17.08
C ARG A 141 17.97 1.70 -18.02
N PRO A 142 18.49 0.62 -18.62
CA PRO A 142 19.76 0.65 -19.35
C PRO A 142 19.74 1.57 -20.56
N TYR A 143 18.55 1.94 -21.05
CA TYR A 143 18.37 2.84 -22.19
C TYR A 143 18.06 4.28 -21.76
N GLU A 144 17.74 4.54 -20.50
CA GLU A 144 17.42 5.88 -20.02
C GLU A 144 18.66 6.77 -20.11
N GLY A 145 18.54 7.89 -20.84
CA GLY A 145 19.65 8.81 -21.06
C GLY A 145 20.73 8.31 -22.02
N VAL A 146 20.58 7.11 -22.61
CA VAL A 146 21.51 6.62 -23.64
C VAL A 146 21.34 7.49 -24.89
N ASN A 147 22.44 8.11 -25.32
CA ASN A 147 22.45 8.88 -26.55
C ASN A 147 22.58 7.95 -27.76
N ILE A 148 21.52 7.86 -28.56
CA ILE A 148 21.49 7.04 -29.79
C ILE A 148 21.88 7.84 -31.04
N ARG A 149 22.41 9.06 -30.89
CA ARG A 149 22.88 9.86 -32.01
C ARG A 149 24.03 9.17 -32.73
N GLY A 150 23.92 9.06 -34.05
CA GLY A 150 24.95 8.45 -34.90
C GLY A 150 24.98 6.92 -34.86
N ALA A 151 24.04 6.28 -34.15
CA ALA A 151 23.92 4.84 -34.15
C ALA A 151 23.48 4.36 -35.55
N THR A 152 24.30 3.51 -36.18
CA THR A 152 24.08 2.98 -37.53
C THR A 152 23.43 1.60 -37.46
N GLY A 153 22.57 1.27 -38.42
CA GLY A 153 21.94 -0.05 -38.53
C GLY A 153 20.65 -0.24 -37.72
N LEU A 154 20.14 0.82 -37.09
CA LEU A 154 18.82 0.83 -36.45
C LEU A 154 17.73 1.20 -37.45
N SER A 155 16.64 0.44 -37.44
CA SER A 155 15.39 0.79 -38.12
C SER A 155 14.66 1.92 -37.38
N ASP A 156 13.75 2.61 -38.07
CA ASP A 156 12.90 3.65 -37.48
C ASP A 156 12.04 3.14 -36.32
N THR A 157 11.67 1.86 -36.37
CA THR A 157 10.91 1.17 -35.33
C THR A 157 11.76 0.91 -34.08
N GLU A 158 13.01 0.46 -34.25
CA GLU A 158 13.93 0.24 -33.13
C GLU A 158 14.34 1.56 -32.47
N ALA A 159 14.58 2.61 -33.28
CA ALA A 159 14.86 3.95 -32.76
C ALA A 159 13.68 4.52 -31.95
N ARG A 160 12.43 4.27 -32.38
CA ARG A 160 11.22 4.64 -31.62
C ARG A 160 11.09 3.83 -30.34
N MET A 161 11.36 2.53 -30.39
CA MET A 161 11.34 1.67 -29.21
C MET A 161 12.38 2.12 -28.18
N LEU A 162 13.62 2.38 -28.59
CA LEU A 162 14.67 2.88 -27.69
C LEU A 162 14.31 4.22 -27.05
N LYS A 163 13.72 5.15 -27.82
CA LYS A 163 13.21 6.42 -27.26
C LYS A 163 12.09 6.18 -26.23
N SER A 164 11.19 5.23 -26.48
CA SER A 164 10.16 4.86 -25.49
C SER A 164 10.74 4.22 -24.22
N LEU A 165 11.93 3.60 -24.32
CA LEU A 165 12.68 3.04 -23.19
C LEU A 165 13.57 4.09 -22.50
N GLY A 166 13.53 5.37 -22.92
CA GLY A 166 14.24 6.48 -22.29
C GLY A 166 15.50 6.95 -23.02
N ALA A 167 15.82 6.41 -24.20
CA ALA A 167 16.96 6.87 -24.98
C ALA A 167 16.75 8.30 -25.49
N ILE A 168 17.83 9.07 -25.51
CA ILE A 168 17.82 10.48 -25.91
C ILE A 168 18.56 10.68 -27.23
N VAL A 169 18.24 11.79 -27.90
CA VAL A 169 19.02 12.30 -29.04
C VAL A 169 19.43 13.72 -28.66
N SER A 170 20.66 13.88 -28.18
CA SER A 170 21.23 15.18 -27.81
C SER A 170 22.23 15.70 -28.86
N TYR A 171 22.24 17.01 -29.07
CA TYR A 171 23.06 17.72 -30.07
C TYR A 171 24.39 18.22 -29.49
#